data_AF-A0A535AP01-F1
#
_entry.id   AF-A0A535AP01-F1
#
_cell.length_a   1.000
_cell.length_b   1.000
_cell.length_c   1.000
_cell.angle_alpha   90.00
_cell.angle_beta   90.00
_cell.angle_gamma   90.00
#
_symmetry.space_group_name_H-M   'P 1'
#
loop_
_entity.id
_entity.type
_entity.pdbx_description
1 polymer ?
#
loop_
_entity_poly.entity_id
_entity_poly.type
_entity_poly.pdbx_seq_one_letter_code
_entity_poly.pdbx_strand_id
1 'polypeptide(L)'
;MDLVLVASISAGILLYKLAVSTLRGHRKNLLSWKRVFTSARTYAQAAWIAALGAIFCFLSFGAIEGIHPDFESAGGEPSLINADASPSDIRKWAPKMFRAIGYNPFADLREVDASTRLQNWKGQEEDEVDMVKRARLRAANLRFADATRAFLVGADLAGANLQGIYLYHANLRRADLPWADLKESFVYEADLQGANLQHADLRG
;
A
#
# COMPACT_ATOMS: atom_id res chain seq x y z
N MET A 1 -30.41 3.69 12.56
CA MET A 1 -29.68 3.58 13.84
C MET A 1 -28.43 2.78 13.55
N ASP A 2 -27.28 3.43 13.55
CA ASP A 2 -26.06 2.92 12.94
C ASP A 2 -25.52 1.69 13.66
N LEU A 3 -25.24 0.65 12.87
CA LEU A 3 -24.65 -0.61 13.32
C LEU A 3 -23.38 -0.39 14.16
N VAL A 4 -22.59 0.62 13.79
CA VAL A 4 -21.38 1.06 14.48
C VAL A 4 -21.68 1.60 15.88
N LEU A 5 -22.78 2.32 16.04
CA LEU A 5 -23.18 2.93 17.31
C LEU A 5 -23.69 1.85 18.27
N VAL A 6 -24.44 0.87 17.77
CA VAL A 6 -24.89 -0.29 18.55
C VAL A 6 -23.70 -1.17 18.98
N ALA A 7 -22.73 -1.39 18.08
CA ALA A 7 -21.53 -2.16 18.39
C ALA A 7 -20.65 -1.46 19.44
N SER A 8 -20.47 -0.14 19.34
CA SER A 8 -19.68 0.65 20.27
C SER A 8 -20.29 0.68 21.68
N ILE A 9 -21.60 0.89 21.79
CA ILE A 9 -22.32 0.83 23.08
C ILE A 9 -22.23 -0.57 23.70
N SER A 10 -22.38 -1.62 22.89
CA SER A 10 -22.32 -3.00 23.37
C SER A 10 -20.93 -3.37 23.87
N ALA A 11 -19.87 -2.95 23.16
CA ALA A 11 -18.49 -3.13 23.57
C ALA A 11 -18.17 -2.37 24.88
N GLY A 12 -18.65 -1.14 25.02
CA GLY A 12 -18.50 -0.34 26.24
C GLY A 12 -19.14 -0.99 27.46
N ILE A 13 -20.36 -1.54 27.32
CA ILE A 13 -21.04 -2.25 28.41
C ILE A 13 -20.30 -3.53 28.81
N LEU A 14 -19.74 -4.26 27.84
CA LEU A 14 -18.95 -5.48 28.10
C LEU A 14 -17.65 -5.17 28.84
N LEU A 15 -16.93 -4.13 28.43
CA LEU A 15 -15.71 -3.68 29.09
C LEU A 15 -15.99 -3.17 30.51
N TYR A 16 -17.08 -2.41 30.72
CA TYR A 16 -17.51 -1.98 32.05
C TYR A 16 -17.80 -3.17 32.97
N LYS A 17 -18.55 -4.17 32.48
CA LYS A 17 -18.85 -5.38 33.26
C LYS A 17 -17.58 -6.18 33.57
N LEU A 18 -16.64 -6.25 32.63
CA LEU A 18 -15.35 -6.89 32.83
C LEU A 18 -14.57 -6.17 33.94
N ALA A 19 -14.39 -4.85 33.83
CA ALA A 19 -13.67 -4.03 34.81
C ALA A 19 -14.27 -4.13 36.21
N VAL A 20 -15.60 -4.05 36.34
CA VAL A 20 -16.30 -4.20 37.62
C VAL A 20 -16.12 -5.61 38.19
N SER A 21 -16.11 -6.64 37.35
CA SER A 21 -15.88 -8.03 37.77
C SER A 21 -14.44 -8.31 38.22
N THR A 22 -13.46 -7.60 37.65
CA THR A 22 -12.05 -7.74 38.02
C THR A 22 -11.72 -6.98 39.30
N LEU A 23 -12.33 -5.81 39.51
CA LEU A 23 -12.09 -4.95 40.68
C LEU A 23 -12.83 -5.41 41.94
N ARG A 24 -14.03 -5.99 41.80
CA ARG A 24 -14.72 -6.65 42.91
C ARG A 24 -14.21 -8.08 42.99
N GLY A 25 -13.20 -8.33 43.81
CA GLY A 25 -12.55 -9.64 44.04
C GLY A 25 -13.49 -10.75 44.52
N HIS A 26 -14.45 -11.14 43.68
CA HIS A 26 -15.38 -12.21 43.94
C HIS A 26 -14.79 -13.50 43.37
N ARG A 27 -14.18 -14.31 44.25
CA ARG A 27 -14.03 -15.74 44.01
C ARG A 27 -15.42 -16.34 43.85
N LYS A 28 -15.90 -16.44 42.61
CA LYS A 28 -16.74 -17.54 42.10
C LYS A 28 -17.01 -17.33 40.60
N ASN A 29 -16.41 -18.23 39.83
CA ASN A 29 -16.56 -18.47 38.40
C ASN A 29 -15.91 -17.41 37.49
N LEU A 30 -14.59 -17.57 37.32
CA LEU A 30 -13.88 -17.21 36.08
C LEU A 30 -14.81 -17.47 34.89
N LEU A 31 -14.93 -16.50 33.97
CA LEU A 31 -15.69 -16.63 32.72
C LEU A 31 -15.71 -18.07 32.23
N SER A 32 -16.82 -18.78 32.45
CA SER A 32 -16.93 -20.12 31.91
C SER A 32 -17.18 -19.90 30.42
N TRP A 33 -16.14 -20.09 29.60
CA TRP A 33 -16.25 -20.08 28.15
C TRP A 33 -17.49 -20.86 27.71
N LYS A 34 -17.77 -22.00 28.38
CA LYS A 34 -19.00 -22.78 28.22
C LYS A 34 -20.32 -21.98 28.19
N ARG A 35 -20.53 -20.95 29.01
CA ARG A 35 -21.78 -20.15 29.04
C ARG A 35 -21.87 -19.06 27.98
N VAL A 36 -20.74 -18.60 27.47
CA VAL A 36 -20.70 -17.65 26.34
C VAL A 36 -21.09 -18.38 25.04
N PHE A 37 -20.78 -19.68 24.93
CA PHE A 37 -21.11 -20.51 23.77
C PHE A 37 -22.41 -21.34 23.88
N THR A 38 -23.21 -21.18 24.95
CA THR A 38 -24.44 -22.00 25.14
C THR A 38 -25.72 -21.43 24.52
N SER A 39 -25.73 -20.20 24.02
CA SER A 39 -26.92 -19.61 23.39
C SER A 39 -26.76 -19.56 21.88
N ALA A 40 -27.77 -20.02 21.13
CA ALA A 40 -27.78 -19.95 19.66
C ALA A 40 -27.52 -18.52 19.13
N ARG A 41 -27.97 -17.49 19.87
CA ARG A 41 -27.77 -16.08 19.51
C ARG A 41 -26.32 -15.61 19.69
N THR A 42 -25.61 -16.09 20.71
CA THR A 42 -24.20 -15.73 20.91
C THR A 42 -23.29 -16.46 19.92
N TYR A 43 -23.64 -17.68 19.51
CA TYR A 43 -22.95 -18.37 18.42
C TYR A 43 -23.10 -17.62 17.10
N ALA A 44 -24.31 -17.18 16.77
CA ALA A 44 -24.56 -16.38 15.57
C ALA A 44 -23.76 -15.06 15.58
N GLN A 45 -23.73 -14.34 16.72
CA GLN A 45 -22.94 -13.11 16.86
C GLN A 45 -21.43 -13.36 16.75
N ALA A 46 -20.91 -14.40 17.40
CA ALA A 46 -19.50 -14.77 17.31
C ALA A 46 -19.12 -15.18 15.88
N ALA A 47 -19.98 -15.92 15.19
CA ALA A 47 -19.80 -16.29 13.79
C ALA A 47 -19.77 -15.06 12.87
N TRP A 48 -20.65 -14.08 13.08
CA TRP A 48 -20.63 -12.82 12.33
C TRP A 48 -19.35 -12.02 12.56
N ILE A 49 -18.88 -11.91 13.80
CA ILE A 49 -17.62 -11.22 14.12
C ILE A 49 -16.43 -11.93 13.47
N ALA A 50 -16.37 -13.27 13.54
CA ALA A 50 -15.32 -14.05 12.91
C ALA A 50 -15.35 -13.91 11.38
N ALA A 51 -16.53 -13.95 10.77
CA ALA A 51 -16.69 -13.75 9.33
C ALA A 51 -16.24 -12.34 8.90
N LEU A 52 -16.62 -11.30 9.66
CA LEU A 52 -16.24 -9.92 9.39
C LEU A 52 -14.73 -9.71 9.54
N GLY A 53 -14.11 -10.34 10.56
CA GLY A 53 -12.66 -10.39 10.72
C GLY A 53 -11.96 -11.08 9.55
N ALA A 54 -12.46 -12.23 9.10
CA ALA A 54 -11.91 -12.94 7.95
C ALA A 54 -12.01 -12.11 6.64
N ILE A 55 -13.13 -11.42 6.43
CA ILE A 55 -13.31 -10.48 5.31
C ILE A 55 -12.27 -9.36 5.38
N PHE A 56 -12.04 -8.79 6.56
CA PHE A 56 -11.06 -7.72 6.73
C PHE A 56 -9.62 -8.20 6.50
N CYS A 57 -9.28 -9.42 6.95
CA CYS A 57 -7.99 -10.04 6.63
C CYS A 57 -7.82 -10.27 5.12
N PHE A 58 -8.86 -10.74 4.45
CA PHE A 58 -8.84 -10.96 3.01
C PHE A 58 -8.65 -9.64 2.24
N LEU A 59 -9.38 -8.58 2.64
CA LEU A 59 -9.23 -7.22 2.14
C LEU A 59 -7.82 -6.67 2.38
N SER A 60 -7.29 -6.82 3.59
CA SER A 60 -5.95 -6.37 3.93
C SER A 60 -4.89 -7.09 3.11
N PHE A 61 -5.01 -8.40 2.93
CA PHE A 61 -4.08 -9.17 2.10
C PHE A 61 -4.13 -8.70 0.64
N GLY A 62 -5.34 -8.52 0.09
CA GLY A 62 -5.53 -8.00 -1.26
C GLY A 62 -5.00 -6.58 -1.43
N ALA A 63 -5.06 -5.73 -0.40
CA ALA A 63 -4.50 -4.38 -0.44
C ALA A 63 -2.97 -4.39 -0.48
N ILE A 64 -2.34 -5.31 0.27
CA ILE A 64 -0.88 -5.39 0.40
C ILE A 64 -0.24 -6.04 -0.83
N GLU A 65 -0.83 -7.11 -1.34
CA GLU A 65 -0.32 -7.88 -2.49
C GLU A 65 -0.98 -7.50 -3.82
N GLY A 66 -1.78 -6.44 -3.81
CA GLY A 66 -2.53 -5.98 -4.96
C GLY A 66 -1.64 -5.48 -6.09
N ILE A 67 -2.05 -5.76 -7.33
CA ILE A 67 -1.40 -5.23 -8.54
C ILE A 67 -2.25 -4.11 -9.12
N HIS A 68 -1.61 -3.10 -9.70
CA HIS A 68 -2.30 -1.99 -10.33
C HIS A 68 -3.27 -2.49 -11.42
N PRO A 69 -4.53 -2.02 -11.45
CA PRO A 69 -5.55 -2.54 -12.37
C PRO A 69 -5.12 -2.44 -13.83
N ASP A 70 -4.49 -1.32 -14.18
CA ASP A 70 -4.05 -0.95 -15.52
C ASP A 70 -2.62 -1.46 -15.82
N PHE A 71 -2.01 -2.23 -14.91
CA PHE A 71 -0.73 -2.88 -15.16
C PHE A 71 -0.89 -3.97 -16.22
N GLU A 72 -0.29 -3.73 -17.37
CA GLU A 72 -0.11 -4.70 -18.45
C GLU A 72 1.34 -5.17 -18.40
N SER A 73 1.55 -6.44 -18.01
CA SER A 73 2.85 -7.10 -18.16
C SER A 73 3.23 -7.05 -19.65
N ALA A 74 4.51 -6.80 -19.97
CA ALA A 74 5.03 -6.62 -21.33
C ALA A 74 4.98 -7.88 -22.24
N GLY A 75 3.95 -8.73 -22.13
CA GLY A 75 3.83 -10.01 -22.84
C GLY A 75 2.40 -10.48 -23.15
N GLY A 76 1.40 -9.62 -23.21
CA GLY A 76 0.02 -9.99 -23.59
C GLY A 76 -0.48 -9.21 -24.80
N GLU A 77 -0.73 -9.88 -25.92
CA GLU A 77 -1.33 -9.27 -27.13
C GLU A 77 -2.72 -8.66 -26.84
N PRO A 78 -3.03 -7.47 -27.38
CA PRO A 78 -4.36 -6.87 -27.28
C PRO A 78 -5.26 -7.42 -28.40
N SER A 79 -6.20 -8.30 -28.06
CA SER A 79 -7.28 -8.69 -28.97
C SER A 79 -8.58 -7.97 -28.62
N LEU A 80 -9.12 -7.33 -29.65
CA LEU A 80 -10.24 -6.41 -29.65
C LEU A 80 -11.56 -7.13 -29.33
N ILE A 81 -12.44 -6.41 -28.61
CA ILE A 81 -13.82 -6.76 -28.24
C ILE A 81 -13.90 -7.71 -27.04
N ASN A 82 -13.97 -7.15 -25.82
CA ASN A 82 -14.89 -7.56 -24.73
C ASN A 82 -14.83 -6.55 -23.58
N ALA A 83 -15.99 -6.04 -23.17
CA ALA A 83 -16.18 -5.21 -21.98
C ALA A 83 -16.21 -6.07 -20.70
N ASP A 84 -15.34 -7.08 -20.62
CA ASP A 84 -15.36 -8.10 -19.58
C ASP A 84 -14.01 -8.07 -18.87
N ALA A 85 -14.04 -7.89 -17.56
CA ALA A 85 -12.88 -8.00 -16.70
C ALA A 85 -12.12 -9.31 -16.98
N SER A 86 -10.89 -9.23 -17.49
CA SER A 86 -9.99 -10.39 -17.59
C SER A 86 -9.91 -11.07 -16.20
N PRO A 87 -10.39 -12.32 -16.05
CA PRO A 87 -10.46 -13.02 -14.77
C PRO A 87 -9.12 -13.55 -14.24
N SER A 88 -7.98 -13.29 -14.89
CA SER A 88 -6.76 -14.09 -14.66
C SER A 88 -5.84 -13.63 -13.52
N ASP A 89 -5.99 -12.43 -12.96
CA ASP A 89 -5.20 -12.00 -11.80
C ASP A 89 -6.10 -11.63 -10.62
N ILE A 90 -6.32 -12.60 -9.72
CA ILE A 90 -7.01 -12.37 -8.45
C ILE A 90 -6.40 -11.17 -7.72
N ARG A 91 -5.10 -10.92 -7.83
CA ARG A 91 -4.41 -9.78 -7.21
C ARG A 91 -4.95 -8.39 -7.61
N LYS A 92 -5.75 -8.25 -8.69
CA LYS A 92 -6.36 -6.98 -9.09
C LYS A 92 -7.69 -6.67 -8.37
N TRP A 93 -8.31 -7.63 -7.67
CA TRP A 93 -9.66 -7.46 -7.11
C TRP A 93 -9.72 -6.34 -6.07
N ALA A 94 -8.78 -6.30 -5.11
CA ALA A 94 -8.83 -5.34 -4.02
C ALA A 94 -8.51 -3.93 -4.51
N PRO A 95 -7.46 -3.69 -5.33
CA PRO A 95 -7.24 -2.37 -5.90
C PRO A 95 -8.40 -1.85 -6.76
N LYS A 96 -9.05 -2.71 -7.56
CA LYS A 96 -10.26 -2.34 -8.30
C LYS A 96 -11.40 -1.91 -7.38
N MET A 97 -11.63 -2.65 -6.30
CA MET A 97 -12.65 -2.33 -5.31
C MET A 97 -12.34 -1.01 -4.59
N PHE A 98 -11.09 -0.79 -4.17
CA PHE A 98 -10.67 0.47 -3.56
C PHE A 98 -10.87 1.66 -4.52
N ARG A 99 -10.51 1.51 -5.80
CA ARG A 99 -10.73 2.55 -6.81
C ARG A 99 -12.22 2.85 -7.01
N ALA A 100 -13.08 1.82 -6.98
CA ALA A 100 -14.53 1.98 -7.12
C ALA A 100 -15.16 2.79 -5.97
N ILE A 101 -14.55 2.79 -4.77
CA ILE A 101 -14.95 3.64 -3.64
C ILE A 101 -14.17 4.96 -3.58
N GLY A 102 -13.40 5.30 -4.62
CA GLY A 102 -12.65 6.57 -4.73
C GLY A 102 -11.29 6.59 -4.01
N TYR A 103 -10.76 5.44 -3.59
CA TYR A 103 -9.46 5.33 -2.92
C TYR A 103 -8.41 4.69 -3.84
N ASN A 104 -7.25 5.33 -4.02
CA ASN A 104 -6.12 4.71 -4.72
C ASN A 104 -5.19 4.06 -3.68
N PRO A 105 -5.01 2.72 -3.72
CA PRO A 105 -4.14 2.04 -2.76
C PRO A 105 -2.64 2.23 -3.05
N PHE A 106 -2.27 2.75 -4.23
CA PHE A 106 -0.88 3.01 -4.61
C PHE A 106 -0.52 4.47 -4.39
N ALA A 107 0.77 4.73 -4.15
CA ALA A 107 1.25 6.10 -3.93
C ALA A 107 1.17 6.93 -5.22
N ASP A 108 0.63 8.14 -5.10
CA ASP A 108 0.61 9.14 -6.17
C ASP A 108 1.73 10.16 -5.89
N LEU A 109 2.79 10.09 -6.68
CA LEU A 109 3.97 10.94 -6.66
C LEU A 109 4.09 11.75 -7.95
N ARG A 110 3.00 11.91 -8.70
CA ARG A 110 3.01 12.65 -9.97
C ARG A 110 3.42 14.09 -9.74
N GLU A 111 4.45 14.52 -10.47
CA GLU A 111 4.99 15.87 -10.42
C GLU A 111 5.44 16.30 -9.00
N VAL A 112 5.69 15.33 -8.11
CA VAL A 112 6.09 15.60 -6.72
C VAL A 112 7.59 15.90 -6.65
N ASP A 113 7.91 16.99 -5.96
CA ASP A 113 9.28 17.35 -5.58
C ASP A 113 9.71 16.62 -4.31
N ALA A 114 9.93 15.30 -4.44
CA ALA A 114 10.36 14.47 -3.32
C ALA A 114 11.74 14.92 -2.79
N SER A 115 12.64 15.30 -3.70
CA SER A 115 13.87 16.03 -3.38
C SER A 115 13.62 17.55 -3.46
N THR A 116 14.15 18.34 -2.54
CA THR A 116 13.85 19.79 -2.52
C THR A 116 14.80 20.55 -3.45
N ARG A 117 14.22 21.19 -4.49
CA ARG A 117 14.92 22.15 -5.37
C ARG A 117 15.22 23.44 -4.61
N LEU A 118 16.39 24.03 -4.81
CA LEU A 118 16.67 25.41 -4.38
C LEU A 118 16.12 26.39 -5.42
N GLN A 119 15.82 27.63 -5.00
CA GLN A 119 15.14 28.64 -5.84
C GLN A 119 15.85 28.97 -7.17
N ASN A 120 17.13 28.63 -7.30
CA ASN A 120 17.98 28.88 -8.46
C ASN A 120 18.24 27.65 -9.33
N TRP A 121 17.51 26.54 -9.13
CA TRP A 121 17.66 25.31 -9.91
C TRP A 121 17.30 25.55 -11.39
N LYS A 122 18.27 25.42 -12.29
CA LYS A 122 18.06 25.48 -13.75
C LYS A 122 17.98 24.10 -14.37
N GLY A 123 18.48 23.06 -13.68
CA GLY A 123 18.45 21.68 -14.13
C GLY A 123 19.42 21.37 -15.26
N GLN A 124 20.29 22.30 -15.64
CA GLN A 124 21.21 22.17 -16.77
C GLN A 124 22.64 21.80 -16.35
N GLU A 125 23.04 22.17 -15.14
CA GLU A 125 24.40 21.96 -14.64
C GLU A 125 24.45 20.70 -13.73
N GLU A 126 25.52 19.90 -13.85
CA GLU A 126 25.71 18.68 -13.04
C GLU A 126 25.97 19.01 -11.55
N ASP A 127 26.60 20.15 -11.29
CA ASP A 127 26.96 20.59 -9.93
C ASP A 127 25.73 21.01 -9.10
N GLU A 128 24.64 21.44 -9.75
CA GLU A 128 23.40 21.79 -9.05
C GLU A 128 22.85 20.60 -8.25
N VAL A 129 23.08 19.36 -8.73
CA VAL A 129 22.57 18.13 -8.11
C VAL A 129 23.06 17.97 -6.68
N ASP A 130 24.28 18.41 -6.35
CA ASP A 130 24.81 18.33 -4.98
C ASP A 130 24.17 19.34 -4.02
N MET A 131 23.51 20.38 -4.55
CA MET A 131 22.83 21.40 -3.76
C MET A 131 21.40 21.00 -3.38
N VAL A 132 20.88 19.90 -3.93
CA VAL A 132 19.52 19.42 -3.68
C VAL A 132 19.42 18.72 -2.33
N LYS A 133 18.38 19.05 -1.56
CA LYS A 133 18.04 18.27 -0.37
C LYS A 133 17.41 16.94 -0.81
N ARG A 134 18.20 15.88 -0.72
CA ARG A 134 17.86 14.53 -1.14
C ARG A 134 16.67 13.96 -0.37
N ALA A 135 15.73 13.33 -1.08
CA ALA A 135 14.68 12.52 -0.48
C ALA A 135 15.27 11.31 0.25
N ARG A 136 14.69 10.92 1.38
CA ARG A 136 15.04 9.69 2.11
C ARG A 136 13.92 8.68 1.94
N LEU A 137 14.09 7.78 0.99
CA LEU A 137 13.12 6.75 0.57
C LEU A 137 13.73 5.34 0.66
N ARG A 138 14.79 5.18 1.47
CA ARG A 138 15.46 3.91 1.71
C ARG A 138 14.46 2.85 2.18
N ALA A 139 14.47 1.70 1.53
CA ALA A 139 13.55 0.59 1.79
C ALA A 139 12.05 0.97 1.72
N ALA A 140 11.69 2.08 1.07
CA ALA A 140 10.29 2.46 0.91
C ALA A 140 9.57 1.45 0.02
N ASN A 141 8.29 1.19 0.34
CA ASN A 141 7.41 0.42 -0.52
C ASN A 141 6.64 1.37 -1.43
N LEU A 142 7.05 1.43 -2.70
CA LEU A 142 6.50 2.28 -3.75
C LEU A 142 6.07 1.41 -4.95
N ARG A 143 5.65 0.16 -4.68
CA ARG A 143 5.11 -0.75 -5.70
C ARG A 143 3.96 -0.09 -6.44
N PHE A 144 4.03 -0.15 -7.77
CA PHE A 144 3.05 0.43 -8.68
C PHE A 144 2.69 1.91 -8.40
N ALA A 145 3.59 2.64 -7.72
CA ALA A 145 3.40 4.06 -7.51
C ALA A 145 3.47 4.81 -8.85
N ASP A 146 2.72 5.90 -8.96
CA ASP A 146 2.85 6.80 -10.10
C ASP A 146 3.77 7.95 -9.74
N ALA A 147 5.02 7.90 -10.19
CA ALA A 147 6.04 8.92 -10.01
C ALA A 147 6.36 9.63 -11.33
N THR A 148 5.38 9.71 -12.24
CA THR A 148 5.50 10.45 -13.49
C THR A 148 5.93 11.89 -13.22
N ARG A 149 7.00 12.35 -13.88
CA ARG A 149 7.60 13.69 -13.71
C ARG A 149 8.06 14.02 -12.28
N ALA A 150 8.20 13.01 -11.41
CA ALA A 150 8.68 13.23 -10.05
C ALA A 150 10.14 13.72 -10.06
N PHE A 151 10.48 14.58 -9.09
CA PHE A 151 11.84 15.04 -8.89
C PHE A 151 12.48 14.29 -7.72
N LEU A 152 13.28 13.30 -8.08
CA LEU A 152 13.97 12.35 -7.19
C LEU A 152 15.50 12.48 -7.30
N VAL A 153 15.98 13.66 -7.71
CA VAL A 153 17.41 13.95 -7.84
C VAL A 153 18.13 13.65 -6.53
N GLY A 154 19.17 12.82 -6.61
CA GLY A 154 19.96 12.40 -5.45
C GLY A 154 19.22 11.58 -4.40
N ALA A 155 17.98 11.15 -4.65
CA ALA A 155 17.18 10.43 -3.66
C ALA A 155 17.88 9.15 -3.18
N ASP A 156 17.85 8.90 -1.87
CA ASP A 156 18.24 7.61 -1.28
C ASP A 156 17.05 6.65 -1.41
N LEU A 157 17.15 5.73 -2.36
CA LEU A 157 16.19 4.66 -2.68
C LEU A 157 16.82 3.27 -2.45
N ALA A 158 17.88 3.19 -1.63
CA ALA A 158 18.57 1.92 -1.39
C ALA A 158 17.61 0.86 -0.85
N GLY A 159 17.53 -0.30 -1.50
CA GLY A 159 16.62 -1.39 -1.15
C GLY A 159 15.12 -1.07 -1.27
N ALA A 160 14.73 0.02 -1.93
CA ALA A 160 13.33 0.36 -2.12
C ALA A 160 12.63 -0.68 -3.00
N ASN A 161 11.36 -0.95 -2.70
CA ASN A 161 10.50 -1.76 -3.56
C ASN A 161 9.78 -0.85 -4.55
N LEU A 162 10.27 -0.85 -5.78
CA LEU A 162 9.81 -0.07 -6.93
C LEU A 162 9.19 -0.97 -8.01
N GLN A 163 8.75 -2.18 -7.66
CA GLN A 163 8.15 -3.11 -8.62
C GLN A 163 6.96 -2.44 -9.33
N GLY A 164 6.96 -2.45 -10.66
CA GLY A 164 5.86 -1.90 -11.46
C GLY A 164 5.69 -0.38 -11.36
N ILE A 165 6.66 0.35 -10.78
CA ILE A 165 6.57 1.82 -10.63
C ILE A 165 6.50 2.50 -12.00
N TYR A 166 5.74 3.59 -12.10
CA TYR A 166 5.72 4.46 -13.26
C TYR A 166 6.65 5.66 -13.04
N LEU A 167 7.70 5.78 -13.85
CA LEU A 167 8.73 6.83 -13.76
C LEU A 167 8.84 7.66 -15.04
N TYR A 168 7.78 7.74 -15.84
CA TYR A 168 7.77 8.53 -17.09
C TYR A 168 8.23 9.97 -16.84
N HIS A 169 9.27 10.43 -17.55
CA HIS A 169 9.87 11.75 -17.37
C HIS A 169 10.35 12.09 -15.94
N ALA A 170 10.49 11.11 -15.05
CA ALA A 170 10.99 11.34 -13.70
C ALA A 170 12.48 11.73 -13.75
N ASN A 171 12.91 12.64 -12.88
CA ASN A 171 14.31 13.01 -12.75
C ASN A 171 14.94 12.27 -11.56
N LEU A 172 15.73 11.23 -11.83
CA LEU A 172 16.46 10.42 -10.87
C LEU A 172 17.99 10.63 -10.96
N ARG A 173 18.44 11.78 -11.48
CA ARG A 173 19.88 12.05 -11.60
C ARG A 173 20.58 11.87 -10.27
N ARG A 174 21.66 11.08 -10.28
CA ARG A 174 22.47 10.73 -9.10
C ARG A 174 21.68 10.12 -7.93
N ALA A 175 20.49 9.57 -8.18
CA ALA A 175 19.76 8.80 -7.17
C ALA A 175 20.53 7.54 -6.79
N ASP A 176 20.41 7.13 -5.52
CA ASP A 176 21.05 5.94 -4.97
C ASP A 176 20.03 4.82 -4.88
N LEU A 177 20.05 3.86 -5.80
CA LEU A 177 19.13 2.71 -5.88
C LEU A 177 19.80 1.33 -5.66
N PRO A 178 20.86 1.18 -4.84
CA PRO A 178 21.50 -0.11 -4.70
C PRO A 178 20.52 -1.08 -4.04
N TRP A 179 20.45 -2.31 -4.57
CA TRP A 179 19.53 -3.36 -4.12
C TRP A 179 18.02 -3.03 -4.29
N ALA A 180 17.67 -1.99 -5.03
CA ALA A 180 16.26 -1.67 -5.29
C ALA A 180 15.60 -2.74 -6.18
N ASP A 181 14.34 -3.05 -5.90
CA ASP A 181 13.52 -3.92 -6.75
C ASP A 181 12.81 -3.06 -7.79
N LEU A 182 13.25 -3.10 -9.04
CA LEU A 182 12.69 -2.37 -10.18
C LEU A 182 12.04 -3.32 -11.19
N LYS A 183 11.63 -4.53 -10.76
CA LYS A 183 10.99 -5.47 -11.68
C LYS A 183 9.75 -4.87 -12.31
N GLU A 184 9.58 -5.10 -13.61
CA GLU A 184 8.43 -4.63 -14.37
C GLU A 184 8.22 -3.10 -14.29
N SER A 185 9.24 -2.33 -13.91
CA SER A 185 9.14 -0.87 -13.78
C SER A 185 9.11 -0.17 -15.15
N PHE A 186 8.37 0.93 -15.22
CA PHE A 186 8.25 1.75 -16.42
C PHE A 186 9.15 2.98 -16.30
N VAL A 187 10.41 2.83 -16.71
CA VAL A 187 11.44 3.88 -16.65
C VAL A 187 11.63 4.65 -17.97
N TYR A 188 10.65 4.57 -18.87
CA TYR A 188 10.73 5.22 -20.18
C TYR A 188 10.86 6.75 -20.03
N GLU A 189 11.84 7.34 -20.71
CA GLU A 189 12.17 8.77 -20.65
C GLU A 189 12.51 9.31 -19.24
N ALA A 190 12.79 8.43 -18.28
CA ALA A 190 13.33 8.82 -16.98
C ALA A 190 14.81 9.23 -17.12
N ASP A 191 15.21 10.31 -16.44
CA ASP A 191 16.60 10.76 -16.39
C ASP A 191 17.34 10.06 -15.24
N LEU A 192 18.14 9.06 -15.58
CA LEU A 192 18.94 8.25 -14.66
C LEU A 192 20.43 8.62 -14.70
N GLN A 193 20.80 9.81 -15.21
CA GLN A 193 22.21 10.19 -15.33
C GLN A 193 22.92 10.13 -13.97
N GLY A 194 23.98 9.32 -13.88
CA GLY A 194 24.76 9.14 -12.66
C GLY A 194 24.05 8.40 -11.53
N ALA A 195 22.88 7.81 -11.76
CA ALA A 195 22.18 7.01 -10.75
C ALA A 195 22.96 5.71 -10.42
N ASN A 196 22.98 5.33 -9.15
CA ASN A 196 23.59 4.09 -8.69
C ASN A 196 22.57 2.94 -8.69
N LEU A 197 22.67 2.04 -9.66
CA LEU A 197 21.82 0.85 -9.79
C LEU A 197 22.53 -0.46 -9.38
N GLN A 198 23.60 -0.38 -8.58
CA GLN A 198 24.35 -1.57 -8.18
C GLN A 198 23.43 -2.60 -7.49
N HIS A 199 23.41 -3.82 -8.02
CA HIS A 199 22.56 -4.91 -7.51
C HIS A 199 21.04 -4.66 -7.56
N ALA A 200 20.58 -3.64 -8.30
CA ALA A 200 19.15 -3.44 -8.53
C ALA A 200 18.60 -4.56 -9.44
N ASP A 201 17.36 -4.97 -9.19
CA ASP A 201 16.67 -5.98 -9.98
C ASP A 201 15.80 -5.32 -11.06
N LEU A 202 16.24 -5.38 -12.32
CA LEU A 202 15.60 -4.74 -13.48
C LEU A 202 14.85 -5.74 -14.38
N ARG A 203 14.59 -6.97 -13.90
CA ARG A 203 13.92 -8.00 -14.71
C ARG A 203 12.48 -7.59 -15.02
N GLY A 204 12.06 -7.65 -16.28
CA GLY A 204 10.72 -7.25 -16.72
C GLY A 204 10.48 -7.66 -18.16
#